data_AF-A0A1L2YWB5-F1
#
_entry.id   AF-A0A1L2YWB5-F1
#
_cell.length_a   1.000
_cell.length_b   1.000
_cell.length_c   1.000
_cell.angle_alpha   90.00
_cell.angle_beta   90.00
_cell.angle_gamma   90.00
#
_symmetry.space_group_name_H-M   'P 1'
#
loop_
_entity.id
_entity.type
_entity.pdbx_description
1 polymer ?
#
loop_
_entity_poly.entity_id
_entity_poly.type
_entity_poly.pdbx_seq_one_letter_code
_entity_poly.pdbx_strand_id
1 'polypeptide(L)'
;MENLLSILPVLATDLSLTDFTFWIGFAAMLASTMFFFSAMNMVADKWKTSMLVSALITGIAALHYYYMRNAAMEGDITTAYRYVDWILTVPLMCVEFYLILRPSGATKSLLWKLIALSTVMLVTGYFGEAGIGPLDAQLWGLVSGIAYFAIVAEIFFGGASKLAASAGGNVAYAHKLLCRFVLIGWAIYPIGYMAGTDGWYSGIFSGLAGQMDVTNYISCFKRYQKPHRC
;
A
#
# COMPACT_ATOMS: atom_id res chain seq x y z
N MET A 1 14.89 -1.02 34.01
CA MET A 1 14.44 -1.36 32.65
C MET A 1 13.84 -0.11 32.07
N GLU A 2 14.59 0.58 31.22
CA GLU A 2 14.06 1.68 30.43
C GLU A 2 13.16 1.07 29.35
N ASN A 3 11.85 1.30 29.45
CA ASN A 3 10.90 0.87 28.44
C ASN A 3 11.05 1.79 27.21
N LEU A 4 10.75 1.29 26.01
CA LEU A 4 10.74 2.06 24.75
C LEU A 4 9.98 3.41 24.85
N LEU A 5 9.03 3.50 25.78
CA LEU A 5 8.25 4.70 26.10
C LEU A 5 9.06 5.82 26.79
N SER A 6 10.23 5.54 27.37
CA SER A 6 11.10 6.56 27.98
C SER A 6 11.92 7.36 26.94
N ILE A 7 11.85 6.99 25.66
CA ILE A 7 12.44 7.73 24.53
C ILE A 7 11.47 8.80 24.00
N LEU A 8 10.17 8.72 24.34
CA LEU A 8 9.15 9.69 23.93
C LEU A 8 9.48 11.15 24.31
N PRO A 9 10.07 11.47 25.49
CA PRO A 9 10.42 12.84 25.84
C PRO A 9 11.56 13.43 24.97
N VAL A 10 12.40 12.59 24.36
CA VAL A 10 13.46 13.02 23.43
C VAL A 10 12.90 13.35 22.04
N LEU A 11 11.70 12.87 21.72
CA LEU A 11 10.93 13.21 20.52
C LEU A 11 9.89 14.31 20.76
N ALA A 12 10.09 15.18 21.76
CA ALA A 12 9.28 16.38 22.01
C ALA A 12 9.41 17.41 20.87
N THR A 13 8.94 17.02 19.70
CA THR A 13 8.58 17.88 18.58
C THR A 13 7.07 18.03 18.65
N ASP A 14 6.53 19.20 18.28
CA ASP A 14 5.07 19.42 18.21
C ASP A 14 4.39 18.60 17.08
N LEU A 15 5.02 17.53 16.58
CA LEU A 15 4.48 16.64 15.56
C LEU A 15 3.53 15.61 16.16
N SER A 16 2.37 15.43 15.54
CA SER A 16 1.53 14.28 15.84
C SER A 16 2.20 12.97 15.39
N LEU A 17 1.76 11.84 15.94
CA LEU A 17 2.25 10.52 15.50
C LEU A 17 1.97 10.29 14.00
N THR A 18 0.84 10.80 13.50
CA THR A 18 0.51 10.79 12.07
C THR A 18 1.54 11.58 11.24
N ASP A 19 1.92 12.79 11.66
CA ASP A 19 2.90 13.63 10.93
C ASP A 19 4.29 13.01 10.93
N PHE A 20 4.71 12.49 12.08
CA PHE A 20 6.01 11.87 12.25
C PHE A 20 6.17 10.65 11.33
N THR A 21 5.09 9.89 11.15
CA THR A 21 5.11 8.67 10.35
C THR A 21 5.04 8.94 8.85
N PHE A 22 4.28 9.94 8.40
CA PHE A 22 4.37 10.40 7.01
C PHE A 22 5.74 10.99 6.69
N TRP A 23 6.38 11.66 7.65
CA TRP A 23 7.75 12.13 7.48
C TRP A 23 8.76 10.99 7.33
N ILE A 24 8.71 9.96 8.19
CA ILE A 24 9.54 8.76 8.04
C ILE A 24 9.26 8.08 6.70
N GLY A 25 7.98 7.94 6.33
CA GLY A 25 7.57 7.33 5.05
C GLY A 25 8.18 8.06 3.85
N PHE A 26 8.09 9.40 3.84
CA PHE A 26 8.73 10.23 2.82
C PHE A 26 10.24 10.01 2.75
N ALA A 27 10.93 10.12 3.89
CA ALA A 27 12.39 9.98 3.95
C ALA A 27 12.85 8.58 3.49
N ALA A 28 12.18 7.53 3.93
CA ALA A 28 12.49 6.15 3.58
C ALA A 28 12.27 5.87 2.08
N MET A 29 11.16 6.35 1.51
CA MET A 29 10.85 6.18 0.10
C MET A 29 11.79 6.99 -0.81
N LEU A 30 12.15 8.21 -0.40
CA LEU A 30 13.13 9.02 -1.12
C LEU A 30 14.52 8.37 -1.10
N ALA A 31 14.98 7.92 0.07
CA ALA A 31 16.24 7.21 0.20
C ALA A 31 16.26 5.92 -0.64
N SER A 32 15.17 5.17 -0.65
CA SER A 32 15.03 3.96 -1.46
C SER A 32 15.09 4.26 -2.95
N THR A 33 14.50 5.38 -3.38
CA THR A 33 14.57 5.84 -4.78
C THR A 33 16.01 6.07 -5.21
N MET A 34 16.78 6.82 -4.41
CA MET A 34 18.20 7.06 -4.68
C MET A 34 18.99 5.75 -4.70
N PHE A 35 18.73 4.87 -3.72
CA PHE A 35 19.36 3.56 -3.64
C PHE A 35 19.11 2.74 -4.90
N PHE A 36 17.87 2.61 -5.36
CA PHE A 36 17.55 1.83 -6.55
C PHE A 36 18.19 2.40 -7.81
N PHE A 37 18.23 3.74 -7.97
CA PHE A 37 18.96 4.37 -9.08
C PHE A 37 20.46 4.05 -9.04
N SER A 38 21.10 4.17 -7.87
CA SER A 38 22.53 3.83 -7.71
C SER A 38 22.79 2.33 -7.93
N ALA A 39 21.87 1.47 -7.49
CA ALA A 39 21.99 0.02 -7.59
C ALA A 39 21.79 -0.54 -9.00
N MET A 40 21.26 0.23 -9.95
CA MET A 40 21.08 -0.21 -11.33
C MET A 40 22.39 -0.68 -11.99
N ASN A 41 23.52 -0.09 -11.63
CA ASN A 41 24.83 -0.47 -12.19
C ASN A 41 25.49 -1.65 -11.47
N MET A 42 24.89 -2.13 -10.37
CA MET A 42 25.38 -3.27 -9.59
C MET A 42 24.69 -4.59 -9.95
N VAL A 43 23.70 -4.55 -10.85
CA VAL A 43 22.92 -5.73 -11.28
C VAL A 43 23.13 -6.04 -12.75
N ALA A 44 22.90 -7.29 -13.14
CA ALA A 44 22.92 -7.70 -14.55
C ALA A 44 21.87 -6.94 -15.37
N ASP A 45 22.14 -6.72 -16.67
CA ASP A 45 21.31 -5.89 -17.56
C ASP A 45 19.84 -6.28 -17.57
N LYS A 46 19.54 -7.59 -17.49
CA LYS A 46 18.18 -8.11 -17.45
C LYS A 46 17.34 -7.63 -16.26
N TRP A 47 17.98 -7.14 -15.20
CA TRP A 47 17.32 -6.64 -13.97
C TRP A 47 17.27 -5.12 -13.88
N LYS A 48 17.96 -4.39 -14.77
CA LYS A 48 18.02 -2.91 -14.72
C LYS A 48 16.64 -2.27 -14.84
N THR A 49 15.76 -2.82 -15.68
CA THR A 49 14.37 -2.34 -15.79
C THR A 49 13.60 -2.54 -14.49
N SER A 50 13.81 -3.64 -13.77
CA SER A 50 13.17 -3.91 -12.48
C SER A 50 13.67 -2.93 -11.40
N MET A 51 14.96 -2.61 -11.39
CA MET A 51 15.51 -1.57 -10.51
C MET A 51 14.92 -0.17 -10.82
N LEU A 52 14.77 0.18 -12.11
CA LEU A 52 14.16 1.44 -12.51
C LEU A 52 12.69 1.53 -12.11
N VAL A 53 11.92 0.47 -12.31
CA VAL A 53 10.50 0.41 -11.89
C VAL A 53 10.39 0.53 -10.37
N SER A 54 11.27 -0.13 -9.61
CA SER A 54 11.34 0.02 -8.16
C SER A 54 11.64 1.46 -7.73
N ALA A 55 12.58 2.13 -8.40
CA ALA A 55 12.87 3.55 -8.15
C ALA A 55 11.67 4.47 -8.45
N LEU A 56 10.92 4.18 -9.52
CA LEU A 56 9.69 4.94 -9.85
C LEU A 56 8.61 4.73 -8.79
N ILE A 57 8.39 3.49 -8.34
CA ILE A 57 7.40 3.19 -7.28
C ILE A 57 7.73 3.97 -6.01
N THR A 58 8.97 3.88 -5.54
CA THR A 58 9.37 4.60 -4.32
C THR A 58 9.40 6.11 -4.51
N GLY A 59 9.71 6.61 -5.71
CA GLY A 59 9.73 8.04 -6.01
C GLY A 59 8.32 8.64 -6.01
N ILE A 60 7.35 7.95 -6.62
CA ILE A 60 5.94 8.33 -6.59
C ILE A 60 5.41 8.27 -5.16
N ALA A 61 5.73 7.21 -4.41
CA ALA A 61 5.32 7.08 -3.02
C ALA A 61 5.89 8.21 -2.14
N ALA A 62 7.16 8.57 -2.33
CA ALA A 62 7.77 9.69 -1.62
C ALA A 62 7.01 11.00 -1.86
N LEU A 63 6.69 11.31 -3.12
CA LEU A 63 5.91 12.52 -3.46
C LEU A 63 4.56 12.53 -2.72
N HIS A 64 3.85 11.40 -2.70
CA HIS A 64 2.56 11.33 -2.03
C HIS A 64 2.67 11.36 -0.50
N TYR A 65 3.70 10.76 0.11
CA TYR A 65 3.96 10.90 1.54
C TYR A 65 4.24 12.35 1.95
N TYR A 66 4.94 13.10 1.09
CA TYR A 66 5.15 14.53 1.31
C TYR A 66 3.83 15.31 1.30
N TYR A 67 2.96 15.09 0.31
CA TYR A 67 1.66 15.75 0.27
C TYR A 67 0.73 15.33 1.41
N MET A 68 0.68 14.03 1.75
CA MET A 68 -0.12 13.53 2.88
C MET A 68 0.35 14.11 4.20
N ARG A 69 1.66 14.29 4.40
CA ARG A 69 2.21 14.97 5.58
C ARG A 69 1.68 16.40 5.68
N ASN A 70 1.76 17.17 4.60
CA ASN A 70 1.31 18.56 4.61
C ASN A 70 -0.20 18.66 4.83
N ALA A 71 -0.98 17.82 4.13
CA ALA A 71 -2.42 17.72 4.32
C ALA A 71 -2.78 17.35 5.78
N ALA A 72 -2.07 16.40 6.39
CA ALA A 72 -2.32 16.02 7.79
C ALA A 72 -2.06 17.17 8.77
N MET A 73 -0.98 17.93 8.56
CA MET A 73 -0.64 19.10 9.37
C MET A 73 -1.69 20.22 9.23
N GLU A 74 -2.30 20.34 8.05
CA GLU A 74 -3.37 21.31 7.75
C GLU A 74 -4.76 20.82 8.21
N GLY A 75 -4.87 19.55 8.64
CA GLY A 75 -6.15 18.93 9.04
C GLY A 75 -7.00 18.46 7.86
N ASP A 76 -6.41 18.35 6.67
CA ASP A 76 -7.05 17.95 5.42
C ASP A 76 -7.08 16.43 5.21
N ILE A 77 -7.80 16.01 4.17
CA ILE A 77 -8.02 14.59 3.82
C ILE A 77 -6.77 14.01 3.15
N THR A 78 -6.16 13.01 3.78
CA THR A 78 -4.99 12.29 3.25
C THR A 78 -5.36 11.11 2.34
N THR A 79 -6.58 10.58 2.49
CA THR A 79 -7.08 9.41 1.76
C THR A 79 -7.02 9.59 0.24
N ALA A 80 -7.41 10.75 -0.29
CA ALA A 80 -7.39 10.99 -1.73
C ALA A 80 -5.98 10.87 -2.32
N TYR A 81 -4.98 11.47 -1.66
CA TYR A 81 -3.58 11.35 -2.07
C TYR A 81 -3.10 9.90 -2.06
N ARG A 82 -3.54 9.10 -1.09
CA ARG A 82 -3.21 7.68 -1.01
C ARG A 82 -3.78 6.87 -2.17
N TYR A 83 -5.02 7.12 -2.57
CA TYR A 83 -5.61 6.42 -3.72
C TYR A 83 -4.97 6.84 -5.04
N VAL A 84 -4.55 8.10 -5.19
CA VAL A 84 -3.77 8.54 -6.36
C VAL A 84 -2.41 7.83 -6.40
N ASP A 85 -1.72 7.73 -5.27
CA ASP A 85 -0.49 6.94 -5.13
C ASP A 85 -0.71 5.49 -5.58
N TRP A 86 -1.75 4.82 -5.07
CA TRP A 86 -2.03 3.43 -5.40
C TRP A 86 -2.42 3.19 -6.85
N ILE A 87 -3.21 4.08 -7.45
CA ILE A 87 -3.57 3.98 -8.87
C ILE A 87 -2.33 4.01 -9.77
N LEU A 88 -1.27 4.71 -9.35
CA LEU A 88 -0.01 4.77 -10.09
C LEU A 88 0.94 3.63 -9.71
N THR A 89 1.12 3.36 -8.42
CA THR A 89 2.14 2.43 -7.91
C THR A 89 1.71 0.97 -7.99
N VAL A 90 0.43 0.64 -7.83
CA VAL A 90 -0.04 -0.75 -7.88
C VAL A 90 0.10 -1.38 -9.28
N PRO A 91 -0.25 -0.69 -10.38
CA PRO A 91 0.07 -1.19 -11.72
C PRO A 91 1.57 -1.35 -11.94
N LEU A 92 2.40 -0.43 -11.43
CA LEU A 92 3.86 -0.55 -11.50
C LEU A 92 4.38 -1.75 -10.69
N MET A 93 3.80 -2.05 -9.53
CA MET A 93 4.10 -3.27 -8.76
C MET A 93 3.71 -4.53 -9.52
N CYS A 94 2.61 -4.52 -10.28
CA CYS A 94 2.25 -5.63 -11.16
C CYS A 94 3.27 -5.79 -12.31
N VAL A 95 3.77 -4.67 -12.87
CA VAL A 95 4.86 -4.68 -13.86
C VAL A 95 6.13 -5.27 -13.25
N GLU A 96 6.49 -4.89 -12.01
CA GLU A 96 7.66 -5.41 -11.32
C GLU A 96 7.55 -6.93 -11.10
N PHE A 97 6.40 -7.40 -10.64
CA PHE A 97 6.12 -8.83 -10.50
C PHE A 97 6.27 -9.59 -11.83
N TYR A 98 5.75 -9.01 -12.93
CA TYR A 98 5.93 -9.55 -14.27
C TYR A 98 7.40 -9.55 -14.70
N LEU A 99 8.17 -8.49 -14.45
CA LEU A 99 9.58 -8.40 -14.85
C LEU A 99 10.44 -9.46 -14.16
N ILE A 100 10.15 -9.78 -12.90
CA ILE A 100 10.85 -10.84 -12.14
C ILE A 100 10.62 -12.22 -12.76
N LEU A 101 9.39 -12.50 -13.21
CA LEU A 101 9.01 -13.79 -13.78
C LEU A 101 9.15 -13.88 -15.31
N ARG A 102 9.38 -12.74 -15.98
CA ARG A 102 9.53 -12.67 -17.44
C ARG A 102 10.66 -13.56 -17.96
N PRO A 103 11.86 -13.62 -17.35
CA PRO A 103 12.91 -14.55 -17.77
C PRO A 103 12.50 -16.03 -17.70
N SER A 104 11.44 -16.34 -16.94
CA SER A 104 10.91 -17.69 -16.71
C SER A 104 9.66 -17.99 -17.53
N GLY A 105 9.26 -17.07 -18.43
CA GLY A 105 8.12 -17.28 -19.35
C GLY A 105 6.81 -16.61 -18.96
N ALA A 106 6.81 -15.64 -18.03
CA ALA A 106 5.61 -14.88 -17.71
C ALA A 106 5.04 -14.17 -18.95
N THR A 107 3.72 -14.24 -19.11
CA THR A 107 3.02 -13.65 -20.26
C THR A 107 2.46 -12.28 -19.93
N LYS A 108 2.26 -11.44 -20.95
CA LYS A 108 1.53 -10.16 -20.79
C LYS A 108 0.08 -10.36 -20.33
N SER A 109 -0.50 -11.53 -20.58
CA SER A 109 -1.85 -11.85 -20.10
C SER A 109 -1.91 -11.90 -18.57
N LEU A 110 -0.90 -12.49 -17.92
CA LEU A 110 -0.78 -12.46 -16.45
C LEU A 110 -0.66 -11.03 -15.93
N LEU A 111 0.18 -10.19 -16.56
CA LEU A 111 0.33 -8.78 -16.20
C LEU A 111 -1.00 -8.02 -16.27
N TRP A 112 -1.71 -8.11 -17.39
CA TRP A 112 -2.99 -7.42 -17.56
C TRP A 112 -4.08 -7.96 -16.64
N LYS A 113 -4.07 -9.26 -16.33
CA LYS A 113 -4.97 -9.85 -15.33
C LYS A 113 -4.75 -9.22 -13.95
N LEU A 114 -3.50 -9.11 -13.51
CA LEU A 114 -3.16 -8.50 -12.22
C LEU A 114 -3.50 -7.00 -12.19
N ILE A 115 -3.23 -6.25 -13.27
CA ILE A 115 -3.64 -4.85 -13.40
C ILE A 115 -5.16 -4.69 -13.34
N ALA A 116 -5.92 -5.52 -14.04
CA ALA A 116 -7.38 -5.44 -14.03
C ALA A 116 -7.94 -5.74 -12.63
N LEU A 117 -7.48 -6.81 -11.98
CA LEU A 117 -7.92 -7.16 -10.63
C LEU A 117 -7.56 -6.07 -9.60
N SER A 118 -6.35 -5.52 -9.68
CA SER A 118 -5.94 -4.43 -8.78
C SER A 118 -6.70 -3.13 -9.04
N THR A 119 -7.02 -2.81 -10.29
CA THR A 119 -7.87 -1.65 -10.63
C THR A 119 -9.25 -1.81 -10.01
N VAL A 120 -9.88 -2.98 -10.14
CA VAL A 120 -11.17 -3.27 -9.51
C VAL A 120 -11.06 -3.14 -7.99
N MET A 121 -10.04 -3.73 -7.38
CA MET A 121 -9.79 -3.64 -5.93
C MET A 121 -9.70 -2.19 -5.45
N LEU A 122 -8.92 -1.34 -6.12
CA LEU A 122 -8.71 0.04 -5.73
C LEU A 122 -9.94 0.93 -5.97
N VAL A 123 -10.58 0.81 -7.14
CA VAL A 123 -11.76 1.63 -7.47
C VAL A 123 -12.92 1.34 -6.51
N THR A 124 -13.16 0.06 -6.24
CA THR A 124 -14.24 -0.35 -5.33
C THR A 124 -13.94 0.01 -3.88
N GLY A 125 -12.68 -0.09 -3.44
CA GLY A 125 -12.25 0.42 -2.14
C GLY A 125 -12.48 1.94 -2.02
N TYR A 126 -12.07 2.71 -3.03
CA TYR A 126 -12.27 4.17 -3.01
C TYR A 126 -13.76 4.55 -2.95
N PHE A 127 -14.61 3.87 -3.73
CA PHE A 127 -16.04 4.14 -3.74
C PHE A 127 -16.67 3.92 -2.37
N GLY A 128 -16.24 2.87 -1.68
CA GLY A 128 -16.68 2.60 -0.33
C GLY A 128 -16.25 3.64 0.70
N GLU A 129 -14.99 4.10 0.66
CA GLU A 129 -14.50 5.14 1.60
C GLU A 129 -15.07 6.53 1.30
N ALA A 130 -15.30 6.83 0.03
CA ALA A 130 -15.84 8.10 -0.44
C ALA A 130 -17.38 8.16 -0.39
N GLY A 131 -18.06 7.03 -0.14
CA GLY A 131 -19.53 6.94 -0.15
C GLY A 131 -20.14 7.15 -1.54
N ILE A 132 -19.48 6.67 -2.58
CA ILE A 132 -19.87 6.85 -3.99
C ILE A 132 -20.71 5.65 -4.46
N GLY A 133 -21.80 5.92 -5.17
CA GLY A 133 -22.62 4.89 -5.83
C GLY A 133 -23.70 4.30 -4.92
N PRO A 134 -24.36 3.21 -5.36
CA PRO A 134 -25.58 2.71 -4.70
C PRO A 134 -25.33 1.75 -3.54
N LEU A 135 -24.10 1.24 -3.38
CA LEU A 135 -23.76 0.27 -2.33
C LEU A 135 -23.21 0.98 -1.10
N ASP A 136 -23.42 0.38 0.08
CA ASP A 136 -22.78 0.83 1.30
C ASP A 136 -21.27 0.49 1.31
N ALA A 137 -20.55 1.06 2.28
CA ALA A 137 -19.13 0.80 2.44
C ALA A 137 -18.85 -0.70 2.65
N GLN A 138 -19.78 -1.44 3.25
CA GLN A 138 -19.53 -2.84 3.52
C GLN A 138 -19.52 -3.70 2.26
N LEU A 139 -20.50 -3.48 1.38
CA LEU A 139 -20.62 -4.16 0.11
C LEU A 139 -19.50 -3.75 -0.85
N TRP A 140 -19.14 -2.46 -0.91
CA TRP A 140 -17.97 -2.03 -1.68
C TRP A 140 -16.67 -2.65 -1.20
N GLY A 141 -16.48 -2.69 0.13
CA GLY A 141 -15.34 -3.35 0.77
C GLY A 141 -15.30 -4.85 0.51
N LEU A 142 -16.46 -5.52 0.46
CA LEU A 142 -16.54 -6.94 0.10
C LEU A 142 -16.09 -7.19 -1.35
N VAL A 143 -16.55 -6.36 -2.31
CA VAL A 143 -16.12 -6.47 -3.71
C VAL A 143 -14.61 -6.25 -3.84
N SER A 144 -14.08 -5.23 -3.16
CA SER A 144 -12.65 -4.96 -3.12
C SER A 144 -11.86 -6.13 -2.52
N GLY A 145 -12.35 -6.71 -1.40
CA GLY A 145 -11.75 -7.86 -0.74
C GLY A 145 -11.74 -9.12 -1.63
N ILE A 146 -12.81 -9.38 -2.39
CA ILE A 146 -12.84 -10.48 -3.35
C ILE A 146 -11.78 -10.28 -4.43
N ALA A 147 -11.63 -9.07 -4.96
CA ALA A 147 -10.59 -8.76 -5.94
C ALA A 147 -9.18 -8.94 -5.35
N TYR A 148 -8.96 -8.53 -4.11
CA TYR A 148 -7.70 -8.76 -3.39
C TYR A 148 -7.38 -10.26 -3.24
N PHE A 149 -8.32 -11.08 -2.79
CA PHE A 149 -8.09 -12.52 -2.68
C PHE A 149 -7.95 -13.21 -4.03
N ALA A 150 -8.57 -12.69 -5.09
CA ALA A 150 -8.35 -13.17 -6.46
C ALA A 150 -6.91 -12.92 -6.92
N ILE A 151 -6.30 -11.78 -6.57
CA ILE A 151 -4.87 -11.50 -6.81
C ILE A 151 -4.02 -12.51 -6.04
N VAL A 152 -4.28 -12.69 -4.74
CA VAL A 152 -3.57 -13.66 -3.90
C VAL A 152 -3.65 -15.07 -4.51
N ALA A 153 -4.84 -15.51 -4.92
CA ALA A 153 -5.01 -16.82 -5.52
C ALA A 153 -4.20 -16.96 -6.83
N GLU A 154 -4.17 -15.93 -7.67
CA GLU A 154 -3.41 -15.95 -8.93
C GLU A 154 -1.89 -16.05 -8.69
N ILE A 155 -1.34 -15.31 -7.73
CA ILE A 155 0.11 -15.32 -7.48
C ILE A 155 0.56 -16.56 -6.71
N PHE A 156 -0.25 -17.10 -5.79
CA PHE A 156 0.11 -18.29 -5.00
C PHE A 156 -0.12 -19.61 -5.74
N PHE A 157 -1.24 -19.72 -6.45
CA PHE A 157 -1.71 -20.98 -7.03
C PHE A 157 -1.84 -20.95 -8.55
N GLY A 158 -1.82 -19.75 -9.15
CA GLY A 158 -1.95 -19.56 -10.60
C GLY A 158 -0.66 -19.77 -11.38
N GLY A 159 -0.62 -19.18 -12.58
CA GLY A 159 0.49 -19.37 -13.52
C GLY A 159 1.83 -18.88 -12.98
N ALA A 160 1.81 -17.83 -12.16
CA ALA A 160 3.00 -17.21 -11.57
C ALA A 160 3.80 -18.19 -10.69
N SER A 161 3.11 -18.96 -9.85
CA SER A 161 3.71 -19.93 -8.93
C SER A 161 4.44 -21.05 -9.67
N LYS A 162 3.85 -21.55 -10.77
CA LYS A 162 4.47 -22.58 -11.62
C LYS A 162 5.72 -22.04 -12.33
N LEU A 163 5.65 -20.82 -12.86
CA LEU A 163 6.79 -20.16 -13.50
C LEU A 163 7.93 -19.93 -12.50
N ALA A 164 7.63 -19.40 -11.31
CA ALA A 164 8.61 -19.20 -10.26
C ALA A 164 9.27 -20.52 -9.80
N ALA A 165 8.50 -21.60 -9.67
CA ALA A 165 9.03 -22.91 -9.34
C ALA A 165 9.98 -23.44 -10.42
N SER A 166 9.64 -23.26 -11.70
CA SER A 166 10.50 -23.66 -12.83
C SER A 166 11.79 -22.84 -12.91
N ALA A 167 11.76 -21.56 -12.50
CA ALA A 167 12.92 -20.69 -12.48
C ALA A 167 13.97 -21.12 -11.44
N GLY A 168 13.50 -21.61 -10.28
CA GLY A 168 14.36 -21.98 -9.16
C GLY A 168 15.14 -20.82 -8.54
N GLY A 169 16.03 -21.16 -7.60
CA GLY A 169 16.99 -20.24 -6.99
C GLY A 169 16.40 -18.93 -6.46
N ASN A 170 17.08 -17.82 -6.76
CA ASN A 170 16.72 -16.49 -6.25
C ASN A 170 15.36 -15.99 -6.76
N VAL A 171 14.92 -16.41 -7.96
CA VAL A 171 13.63 -16.00 -8.53
C VAL A 171 12.48 -16.68 -7.76
N ALA A 172 12.60 -17.98 -7.48
CA ALA A 172 11.63 -18.70 -6.67
C ALA A 172 11.53 -18.13 -5.24
N TYR A 173 12.67 -17.74 -4.66
CA TYR A 173 12.71 -17.07 -3.35
C TYR A 173 12.03 -15.69 -3.38
N ALA A 174 12.40 -14.84 -4.35
CA ALA A 174 11.81 -13.52 -4.52
C ALA A 174 10.29 -13.59 -4.73
N HIS A 175 9.82 -14.55 -5.54
CA HIS A 175 8.40 -14.80 -5.73
C HIS A 175 7.67 -15.14 -4.42
N LYS A 176 8.23 -16.04 -3.60
CA LYS A 176 7.63 -16.40 -2.29
C LYS A 176 7.58 -15.20 -1.35
N LEU A 177 8.62 -14.36 -1.34
CA LEU A 177 8.65 -13.14 -0.54
C LEU A 177 7.57 -12.15 -0.99
N LEU A 178 7.43 -11.94 -2.30
CA LEU A 178 6.39 -11.08 -2.88
C LEU A 178 4.99 -11.61 -2.58
N CYS A 179 4.76 -12.92 -2.70
CA CYS A 179 3.50 -13.54 -2.33
C CYS A 179 3.14 -13.29 -0.86
N ARG A 180 4.09 -13.49 0.06
CA ARG A 180 3.90 -13.18 1.48
C ARG A 180 3.66 -11.70 1.73
N PHE A 181 4.36 -10.82 1.00
CA PHE A 181 4.17 -9.38 1.11
C PHE A 181 2.76 -8.96 0.65
N VAL A 182 2.26 -9.50 -0.46
CA VAL A 182 0.89 -9.23 -0.91
C VAL A 182 -0.14 -9.82 0.05
N LEU A 183 0.07 -11.02 0.60
CA LEU A 183 -0.90 -11.62 1.53
C LEU A 183 -0.90 -10.98 2.92
N ILE A 184 0.26 -10.77 3.52
CA ILE A 184 0.40 -10.30 4.91
C ILE A 184 0.59 -8.79 4.94
N GLY A 185 1.49 -8.28 4.11
CA GLY A 185 1.80 -6.86 4.04
C GLY A 185 0.63 -6.02 3.54
N TRP A 186 -0.18 -6.50 2.59
CA TRP A 186 -1.33 -5.71 2.13
C TRP A 186 -2.59 -5.89 2.97
N ALA A 187 -2.67 -6.92 3.83
CA ALA A 187 -3.84 -7.16 4.67
C ALA A 187 -4.14 -6.00 5.62
N ILE A 188 -3.14 -5.16 5.90
CA ILE A 188 -3.31 -3.96 6.71
C ILE A 188 -4.25 -2.92 6.07
N TYR A 189 -4.36 -2.87 4.74
CA TYR A 189 -5.23 -1.92 4.04
C TYR A 189 -6.72 -2.24 4.18
N PRO A 190 -7.22 -3.47 3.89
CA PRO A 190 -8.62 -3.81 4.13
C PRO A 190 -8.98 -3.82 5.62
N ILE A 191 -8.03 -4.09 6.53
CA ILE A 191 -8.26 -3.93 7.97
C ILE A 191 -8.48 -2.45 8.30
N GLY A 192 -7.64 -1.56 7.77
CA GLY A 192 -7.84 -0.12 7.88
C GLY A 192 -9.20 0.32 7.34
N TYR A 193 -9.59 -0.20 6.17
CA TYR A 193 -10.89 0.02 5.56
C TYR A 193 -12.05 -0.32 6.48
N MET A 194 -12.05 -1.50 7.07
CA MET A 194 -13.10 -1.91 8.01
C MET A 194 -13.09 -1.08 9.29
N ALA A 195 -11.92 -0.63 9.75
CA ALA A 195 -11.79 0.19 10.95
C ALA A 195 -12.23 1.65 10.72
N GLY A 196 -12.10 2.17 9.50
CA GLY A 196 -12.39 3.56 9.16
C GLY A 196 -13.71 3.79 8.41
N THR A 197 -14.49 2.73 8.16
CA THR A 197 -15.83 2.82 7.58
C THR A 197 -16.89 2.33 8.55
N ASP A 198 -18.05 2.98 8.56
CA ASP A 198 -19.14 2.58 9.44
C ASP A 198 -19.73 1.23 9.00
N GLY A 199 -20.22 0.47 9.97
CA GLY A 199 -20.97 -0.77 9.76
C GLY A 199 -20.17 -2.06 9.97
N TRP A 200 -18.90 -2.12 9.55
CA TRP A 200 -18.03 -3.26 9.90
C TRP A 200 -17.44 -3.08 11.29
N TYR A 201 -17.79 -3.96 12.22
CA TYR A 201 -17.19 -4.00 13.57
C TYR A 201 -17.21 -2.63 14.30
N SER A 202 -18.21 -1.79 14.00
CA SER A 202 -18.30 -0.42 14.52
C SER A 202 -18.32 -0.38 16.04
N GLY A 203 -18.88 -1.37 16.72
CA GLY A 203 -18.83 -1.48 18.19
C GLY A 203 -17.46 -1.84 18.78
N ILE A 204 -16.53 -2.36 17.98
CA ILE A 204 -15.14 -2.64 18.37
C ILE A 204 -14.26 -1.44 18.05
N PHE A 205 -14.43 -0.84 16.87
CA PHE A 205 -13.62 0.29 16.41
C PHE A 205 -14.11 1.66 16.90
N SER A 206 -15.34 1.79 17.44
CA SER A 206 -15.84 3.04 18.03
C SER A 206 -14.99 3.52 19.22
N GLY A 207 -14.39 2.60 19.98
CA GLY A 207 -13.42 2.92 21.04
C GLY A 207 -12.04 3.31 20.52
N LEU A 208 -11.74 2.99 19.26
CA LEU A 208 -10.49 3.30 18.55
C LEU A 208 -10.63 4.53 17.63
N ALA A 209 -11.84 5.04 17.39
CA ALA A 209 -12.11 6.22 16.56
C ALA A 209 -11.37 7.48 17.05
N GLY A 210 -11.04 7.56 18.35
CA GLY A 210 -10.20 8.61 18.94
C GLY A 210 -8.70 8.28 19.00
N GLN A 211 -8.29 7.02 18.75
CA GLN A 211 -6.91 6.52 18.75
C GLN A 211 -6.42 6.15 17.34
N MET A 212 -7.09 6.68 16.30
CA MET A 212 -6.86 6.35 14.90
C MET A 212 -5.43 6.63 14.40
N ASP A 213 -4.50 7.16 15.21
CA ASP A 213 -3.11 7.39 14.81
C ASP A 213 -2.41 6.12 14.31
N VAL A 214 -2.67 4.93 14.86
CA VAL A 214 -2.03 3.66 14.41
C VAL A 214 -2.67 3.07 13.15
N THR A 215 -3.94 3.40 12.88
CA THR A 215 -4.61 3.00 11.62
C THR A 215 -4.30 4.01 10.52
N ASN A 216 -4.22 5.30 10.85
CA ASN A 216 -3.75 6.37 9.97
C ASN A 216 -2.27 6.19 9.59
N TYR A 217 -1.46 5.65 10.51
CA TYR A 217 -0.07 5.23 10.29
C TYR A 217 0.12 4.31 9.08
N ILE A 218 -0.85 3.42 8.83
CA ILE A 218 -0.71 2.35 7.83
C ILE A 218 -1.67 2.53 6.64
N SER A 219 -2.83 3.12 6.86
CA SER A 219 -3.95 3.03 5.93
C SER A 219 -4.65 4.36 5.62
N CYS A 220 -4.15 5.50 6.12
CA CYS A 220 -4.64 6.85 5.80
C CYS A 220 -6.17 7.02 5.90
N PHE A 221 -6.76 6.68 7.06
CA PHE A 221 -8.18 6.88 7.30
C PHE A 221 -8.51 8.29 7.83
N LYS A 222 -9.71 8.76 7.50
CA LYS A 222 -10.25 10.09 7.79
C LYS A 222 -9.87 10.62 9.17
N ARG A 223 -9.22 11.79 9.22
CA ARG A 223 -9.40 12.74 10.33
C ARG A 223 -10.38 13.83 9.88
N TYR A 224 -11.68 13.52 9.84
CA TYR A 224 -12.70 14.55 9.74
C TYR A 224 -13.28 14.82 11.14
N GLN A 225 -12.61 15.68 11.92
CA GLN A 225 -13.24 16.34 13.06
C GLN A 225 -13.53 17.80 12.69
N LYS A 226 -14.71 18.05 12.09
CA LYS A 226 -15.65 19.13 12.46
C LYS A 226 -16.83 19.18 11.51
N PRO A 227 -18.03 19.45 12.05
CA PRO A 227 -18.48 20.83 11.95
C PRO A 227 -18.61 21.41 13.36
N HIS A 228 -17.79 22.41 13.68
CA HIS A 228 -18.27 23.38 14.67
C HIS A 228 -19.45 24.09 14.03
N ARG A 229 -20.65 23.73 14.47
CA ARG A 229 -21.75 24.68 14.52
C ARG A 229 -21.35 25.75 15.52
N CYS A 230 -21.21 26.98 15.05
CA CYS A 230 -21.80 28.20 15.60
C CYS A 230 -21.76 29.23 14.47
#